data_AF-A0A3P7LT88-F1
#
_entry.id   AF-A0A3P7LT88-F1
#
_cell.length_a   1.000
_cell.length_b   1.000
_cell.length_c   1.000
_cell.angle_alpha   90.00
_cell.angle_beta   90.00
_cell.angle_gamma   90.00
#
_symmetry.space_group_name_H-M   'P 1'
#
loop_
_entity.id
_entity.type
_entity.pdbx_description
1 polymer ?
#
loop_
_entity_poly.entity_id
_entity_poly.type
_entity_poly.pdbx_seq_one_letter_code
_entity_poly.pdbx_strand_id
1 'polypeptide(L)'
;MFKSPGDPPGAALCLLDHISTLHPNLHAKAFDVCCQLYEKIAGENEAAEVIMERQRLVVDRLVHLLSVGGAIPVLEKVWEMFRDGQIDASLVRYFAMEVLEIIAPPFSDDLIALFLPLVSDEEIFDKAAQDRFPAAGEFIQHCRQQIPSTSAVA
;
A
#
# COMPACT_ATOMS: atom_id res chain seq x y z
N MET A 1 -29.30 8.34 -10.81
CA MET A 1 -29.04 8.47 -12.25
C MET A 1 -27.82 7.61 -12.54
N PHE A 2 -27.89 6.78 -13.59
CA PHE A 2 -27.07 5.60 -13.86
C PHE A 2 -25.54 5.81 -13.77
N LYS A 3 -24.83 4.79 -13.23
CA LYS A 3 -23.37 4.56 -13.28
C LYS A 3 -22.96 4.51 -14.77
N SER A 4 -21.99 5.31 -15.21
CA SER A 4 -21.28 5.03 -16.48
C SER A 4 -20.14 4.06 -16.18
N PRO A 5 -20.11 2.87 -16.79
CA PRO A 5 -18.99 1.96 -16.70
C PRO A 5 -17.88 2.52 -17.60
N GLY A 6 -16.89 3.18 -17.00
CA GLY A 6 -15.76 3.75 -17.74
C GLY A 6 -15.41 5.20 -17.42
N ASP A 7 -15.85 5.77 -16.29
CA ASP A 7 -15.15 6.96 -15.81
C ASP A 7 -13.71 6.55 -15.49
N PRO A 8 -12.71 7.05 -16.22
CA PRO A 8 -11.32 6.86 -15.84
C PRO A 8 -11.15 7.37 -14.40
N PRO A 9 -10.17 6.89 -13.61
CA PRO A 9 -9.83 7.54 -12.34
C PRO A 9 -9.88 9.05 -12.56
N GLY A 10 -10.87 9.70 -11.93
CA GLY A 10 -11.37 10.99 -12.44
C GLY A 10 -10.18 11.91 -12.64
N ALA A 11 -10.01 12.50 -13.82
CA ALA A 11 -8.74 13.06 -14.34
C ALA A 11 -7.81 13.73 -13.30
N ALA A 12 -8.36 14.33 -12.25
CA ALA A 12 -7.69 14.72 -11.03
C ALA A 12 -6.73 13.67 -10.41
N LEU A 13 -7.09 12.38 -10.33
CA LEU A 13 -6.24 11.32 -9.79
C LEU A 13 -5.02 11.05 -10.69
N CYS A 14 -5.21 11.04 -12.01
CA CYS A 14 -4.09 10.96 -12.95
C CYS A 14 -3.17 12.18 -12.84
N LEU A 15 -3.74 13.37 -12.59
CA LEU A 15 -2.95 14.57 -12.36
C LEU A 15 -2.17 14.50 -11.04
N LEU A 16 -2.73 13.88 -10.00
CA LEU A 16 -2.04 13.67 -8.72
C LEU A 16 -0.79 12.80 -8.90
N ASP A 17 -0.87 11.76 -9.73
CA ASP A 17 0.30 10.95 -10.08
C ASP A 17 1.33 11.75 -10.84
N HIS A 18 0.89 12.52 -11.83
CA HIS A 18 1.79 13.34 -12.63
C HIS A 18 2.53 14.37 -11.77
N ILE A 19 1.82 15.01 -10.84
CA ILE A 19 2.40 15.91 -9.84
C ILE A 19 3.43 15.16 -8.99
N SER A 20 3.10 13.97 -8.48
CA SER A 20 3.99 13.17 -7.63
C SER A 20 5.24 12.72 -8.39
N THR A 21 5.12 12.38 -9.67
CA THR A 21 6.26 11.99 -10.51
C THR A 21 7.18 13.17 -10.80
N LEU A 22 6.62 14.35 -11.09
CA LEU A 22 7.41 15.52 -11.52
C LEU A 22 7.94 16.38 -10.37
N HIS A 23 7.32 16.32 -9.19
CA HIS A 23 7.58 17.27 -8.11
C HIS A 23 7.75 16.56 -6.75
N PRO A 24 8.96 16.05 -6.42
CA PRO A 24 9.23 15.41 -5.14
C PRO A 24 8.92 16.28 -3.91
N ASN A 25 9.09 17.60 -4.01
CA ASN A 25 8.74 18.54 -2.94
C ASN A 25 7.23 18.60 -2.64
N LEU A 26 6.38 18.01 -3.48
CA LEU A 26 4.94 17.93 -3.29
C LEU A 26 4.48 16.56 -2.80
N HIS A 27 5.38 15.59 -2.59
CA HIS A 27 5.02 14.25 -2.11
C HIS A 27 4.23 14.27 -0.80
N ALA A 28 4.68 15.04 0.20
CA ALA A 28 3.96 15.17 1.47
C ALA A 28 2.51 15.66 1.26
N LYS A 29 2.33 16.65 0.37
CA LYS A 29 1.01 17.18 0.06
C LYS A 29 0.15 16.20 -0.74
N ALA A 30 0.75 15.47 -1.68
CA ALA A 30 0.06 14.43 -2.43
C ALA A 30 -0.41 13.30 -1.51
N PHE A 31 0.46 12.89 -0.58
CA PHE A 31 0.16 11.93 0.48
C PHE A 31 -1.02 12.40 1.36
N ASP A 32 -1.00 13.65 1.83
CA ASP A 32 -2.09 14.22 2.62
C ASP A 32 -3.43 14.18 1.86
N VAL A 33 -3.41 14.50 0.57
CA VAL A 33 -4.60 14.43 -0.30
C VAL A 33 -5.11 13.00 -0.41
N CYS A 34 -4.24 12.00 -0.58
CA CYS A 34 -4.63 10.60 -0.57
C CYS A 34 -5.31 10.21 0.75
N CYS A 35 -4.71 10.58 1.90
CA CYS A 35 -5.27 10.27 3.22
C CYS A 35 -6.66 10.91 3.41
N GLN A 36 -6.80 12.20 3.11
CA GLN A 36 -8.07 12.91 3.23
C GLN A 36 -9.15 12.34 2.30
N LEU A 37 -8.75 11.95 1.07
CA LEU A 37 -9.68 11.36 0.12
C LEU A 37 -10.15 9.98 0.59
N TYR A 38 -9.25 9.15 1.11
CA TYR A 38 -9.60 7.85 1.66
C TYR A 38 -10.61 7.97 2.81
N GLU A 39 -10.35 8.85 3.77
CA GLU A 39 -11.24 9.12 4.91
C GLU A 39 -12.60 9.65 4.45
N LYS A 40 -12.60 10.57 3.48
CA LYS A 40 -13.83 11.10 2.91
C LYS A 40 -14.67 10.00 2.27
N ILE A 41 -14.06 9.11 1.48
CA ILE A 41 -14.75 7.97 0.84
C ILE A 41 -15.32 7.03 1.90
N ALA A 42 -14.58 6.75 2.98
CA ALA A 42 -15.04 5.90 4.07
C ALA A 42 -16.31 6.44 4.76
N GLY A 43 -16.51 7.76 4.77
CA GLY A 43 -17.68 8.43 5.34
C GLY A 43 -18.87 8.61 4.37
N GLU A 44 -18.78 8.14 3.13
CA GLU A 44 -19.87 8.27 2.16
C GLU A 44 -21.06 7.36 2.50
N ASN A 45 -22.28 7.84 2.28
CA ASN A 45 -23.50 7.05 2.46
C ASN A 45 -23.79 6.21 1.20
N GLU A 46 -22.85 5.32 0.86
CA GLU A 46 -22.89 4.43 -0.30
C GLU A 46 -22.79 2.97 0.15
N ALA A 47 -23.06 2.03 -0.75
CA ALA A 47 -22.86 0.60 -0.45
C ALA A 47 -21.38 0.30 -0.17
N ALA A 48 -21.09 -0.60 0.77
CA ALA A 48 -19.73 -0.96 1.18
C ALA A 48 -18.85 -1.39 -0.02
N GLU A 49 -19.40 -2.14 -0.98
CA GLU A 49 -18.70 -2.53 -2.21
C GLU A 49 -18.26 -1.31 -3.04
N VAL A 50 -19.10 -0.28 -3.13
CA VAL A 50 -18.79 0.96 -3.87
C VAL A 50 -17.73 1.78 -3.14
N ILE A 51 -17.82 1.86 -1.81
CA ILE A 51 -16.79 2.51 -0.96
C ILE A 51 -15.44 1.82 -1.18
N MET A 52 -15.43 0.49 -1.16
CA MET A 52 -14.23 -0.31 -1.33
C MET A 52 -13.63 -0.20 -2.74
N GLU A 53 -14.47 -0.20 -3.80
CA GLU A 53 -14.05 0.10 -5.19
C GLU A 53 -13.35 1.47 -5.27
N ARG A 54 -13.89 2.48 -4.60
CA ARG A 54 -13.33 3.85 -4.59
C ARG A 54 -12.07 3.97 -3.72
N GLN A 55 -12.02 3.31 -2.57
CA GLN A 55 -10.83 3.25 -1.72
C GLN A 55 -9.66 2.58 -2.43
N ARG A 56 -9.92 1.53 -3.21
CA ARG A 56 -8.90 0.89 -4.05
C ARG A 56 -8.22 1.89 -5.01
N LEU A 57 -8.98 2.82 -5.60
CA LEU A 57 -8.41 3.86 -6.45
C LEU A 57 -7.43 4.77 -5.69
N VAL A 58 -7.64 5.00 -4.40
CA VAL A 58 -6.69 5.76 -3.56
C VAL A 58 -5.48 4.91 -3.22
N VAL A 59 -5.68 3.61 -2.94
CA VAL A 59 -4.60 2.65 -2.72
C VAL A 59 -3.65 2.62 -3.93
N ASP A 60 -4.16 2.63 -5.15
CA ASP A 60 -3.33 2.73 -6.37
C ASP A 60 -2.44 3.98 -6.37
N ARG A 61 -2.92 5.11 -5.83
CA ARG A 61 -2.14 6.35 -5.72
C ARG A 61 -1.10 6.29 -4.62
N LEU A 62 -1.37 5.57 -3.55
CA LEU A 62 -0.37 5.28 -2.51
C LEU A 62 0.75 4.39 -3.07
N VAL A 63 0.42 3.36 -3.85
CA VAL A 63 1.41 2.53 -4.57
C VAL A 63 2.24 3.40 -5.52
N HIS A 64 1.60 4.25 -6.32
CA HIS A 64 2.31 5.17 -7.20
C HIS A 64 3.25 6.10 -6.43
N LEU A 65 2.78 6.72 -5.35
CA LEU A 65 3.59 7.63 -4.54
C LEU A 65 4.79 6.91 -3.92
N LEU A 66 4.61 5.67 -3.45
CA LEU A 66 5.69 4.80 -3.01
C LEU A 66 6.72 4.58 -4.13
N SER A 67 6.26 4.27 -5.35
CA SER A 67 7.13 4.00 -6.51
C SER A 67 8.01 5.18 -6.92
N VAL A 68 7.58 6.42 -6.63
CA VAL A 68 8.31 7.64 -6.99
C VAL A 68 9.10 8.26 -5.83
N GLY A 69 9.24 7.56 -4.70
CA GLY A 69 10.11 7.95 -3.58
C GLY A 69 9.41 8.28 -2.26
N GLY A 70 8.08 8.18 -2.20
CA GLY A 70 7.28 8.42 -0.98
C GLY A 70 7.08 7.19 -0.09
N ALA A 71 7.96 6.19 -0.17
CA ALA A 71 7.72 4.86 0.39
C ALA A 71 7.47 4.83 1.92
N ILE A 72 8.32 5.50 2.70
CA ILE A 72 8.28 5.40 4.17
C ILE A 72 6.96 5.94 4.75
N PRO A 73 6.51 7.18 4.47
CA PRO A 73 5.23 7.67 4.95
C PRO A 73 4.03 6.83 4.49
N VAL A 74 4.08 6.29 3.27
CA VAL A 74 3.02 5.43 2.73
C VAL A 74 2.92 4.13 3.52
N LEU A 75 4.04 3.44 3.74
CA LEU A 75 4.08 2.18 4.49
C LEU A 75 3.64 2.37 5.94
N GLU A 76 4.16 3.40 6.61
CA GLU A 76 3.75 3.75 7.98
C GLU A 76 2.24 3.95 8.08
N LYS A 77 1.66 4.67 7.11
CA LYS A 77 0.24 4.98 7.12
C LYS A 77 -0.66 3.79 6.84
N VAL A 78 -0.30 2.97 5.85
CA VAL A 78 -1.07 1.75 5.55
C VAL A 78 -1.04 0.80 6.75
N TRP A 79 0.12 0.67 7.41
CA TRP A 79 0.25 -0.13 8.63
C TRP A 79 -0.57 0.43 9.79
N GLU A 80 -0.52 1.75 10.03
CA GLU A 80 -1.35 2.43 11.03
C GLU A 80 -2.85 2.20 10.77
N MET A 81 -3.31 2.46 9.53
CA MET A 81 -4.70 2.28 9.16
C MET A 81 -5.17 0.83 9.36
N PHE A 82 -4.31 -0.15 9.06
CA PHE A 82 -4.65 -1.57 9.24
C PHE A 82 -4.84 -1.89 10.71
N ARG A 83 -3.87 -1.53 11.55
CA ARG A 83 -3.92 -1.77 13.00
C ARG A 83 -5.12 -1.08 13.66
N ASP A 84 -5.49 0.09 13.16
CA ASP A 84 -6.60 0.89 13.69
C ASP A 84 -7.96 0.47 13.09
N GLY A 85 -8.00 -0.54 12.21
CA GLY A 85 -9.22 -1.06 11.58
C GLY A 85 -9.86 -0.11 10.57
N GLN A 86 -9.09 0.84 10.04
CA GLN A 86 -9.54 1.86 9.08
C GLN A 86 -9.46 1.41 7.61
N ILE A 87 -8.70 0.36 7.33
CA ILE A 87 -8.58 -0.28 6.02
C ILE A 87 -8.82 -1.77 6.15
N ASP A 88 -9.61 -2.31 5.21
CA ASP A 88 -9.89 -3.73 5.15
C ASP A 88 -8.64 -4.53 4.76
N ALA A 89 -8.44 -5.68 5.40
CA ALA A 89 -7.30 -6.56 5.16
C ALA A 89 -7.10 -6.92 3.68
N SER A 90 -8.18 -7.03 2.90
CA SER A 90 -8.09 -7.33 1.48
C SER A 90 -7.57 -6.16 0.63
N LEU A 91 -7.80 -4.90 1.03
CA LEU A 91 -7.18 -3.73 0.40
C LEU A 91 -5.71 -3.61 0.79
N VAL A 92 -5.35 -3.94 2.03
CA VAL A 92 -3.95 -4.01 2.45
C VAL A 92 -3.20 -5.11 1.69
N ARG A 93 -3.83 -6.28 1.52
CA ARG A 93 -3.27 -7.37 0.71
C ARG A 93 -3.06 -6.93 -0.73
N TYR A 94 -4.05 -6.26 -1.33
CA TYR A 94 -3.92 -5.69 -2.66
C TYR A 94 -2.73 -4.72 -2.75
N PHE A 95 -2.63 -3.77 -1.82
CA PHE A 95 -1.49 -2.86 -1.73
C PHE A 95 -0.16 -3.62 -1.66
N ALA A 96 -0.05 -4.62 -0.79
CA ALA A 96 1.18 -5.40 -0.61
C ALA A 96 1.56 -6.18 -1.89
N MET A 97 0.58 -6.75 -2.60
CA MET A 97 0.84 -7.42 -3.88
C MET A 97 1.40 -6.44 -4.93
N GLU A 98 0.75 -5.29 -5.12
CA GLU A 98 1.21 -4.28 -6.08
C GLU A 98 2.62 -3.75 -5.74
N VAL A 99 2.91 -3.54 -4.46
CA VAL A 99 4.26 -3.12 -4.02
C VAL A 99 5.28 -4.22 -4.32
N LEU A 100 4.97 -5.49 -4.04
CA LEU A 100 5.86 -6.62 -4.32
C LEU A 100 6.14 -6.81 -5.83
N GLU A 101 5.23 -6.38 -6.71
CA GLU A 101 5.47 -6.42 -8.16
C GLU A 101 6.46 -5.34 -8.65
N ILE A 102 6.63 -4.24 -7.91
CA ILE A 102 7.44 -3.10 -8.35
C ILE A 102 8.76 -2.93 -7.60
N ILE A 103 8.96 -3.63 -6.48
CA ILE A 103 10.21 -3.58 -5.71
C ILE A 103 11.13 -4.75 -6.04
N ALA A 104 12.44 -4.54 -5.88
CA ALA A 104 13.44 -5.58 -6.01
C ALA A 104 14.61 -5.31 -5.03
N PRO A 105 15.37 -6.35 -4.63
CA PRO A 105 16.57 -6.17 -3.81
C PRO A 105 17.64 -5.26 -4.47
N PRO A 106 18.51 -4.61 -3.68
CA PRO A 106 18.58 -4.66 -2.21
C PRO A 106 17.51 -3.79 -1.55
N PHE A 107 16.92 -4.29 -0.46
CA PHE A 107 15.97 -3.53 0.36
C PHE A 107 16.70 -2.76 1.47
N SER A 108 16.19 -1.60 1.86
CA SER A 108 16.67 -0.87 3.04
C SER A 108 16.07 -1.47 4.33
N ASP A 109 16.77 -1.29 5.45
CA ASP A 109 16.29 -1.72 6.77
C ASP A 109 14.93 -1.10 7.11
N ASP A 110 14.73 0.18 6.79
CA ASP A 110 13.46 0.88 7.03
C ASP A 110 12.30 0.26 6.23
N LEU A 111 12.54 -0.10 4.96
CA LEU A 111 11.52 -0.76 4.14
C LEU A 111 11.19 -2.14 4.70
N ILE A 112 12.20 -2.92 5.09
CA ILE A 112 11.99 -4.24 5.69
C ILE A 112 11.19 -4.11 6.99
N ALA A 113 11.59 -3.19 7.87
CA ALA A 113 10.95 -3.00 9.17
C ALA A 113 9.46 -2.64 9.05
N LEU A 114 9.09 -1.85 8.04
CA LEU A 114 7.72 -1.40 7.82
C LEU A 114 6.89 -2.36 6.96
N PHE A 115 7.49 -3.00 5.96
CA PHE A 115 6.76 -3.81 4.99
C PHE A 115 6.69 -5.30 5.37
N LEU A 116 7.68 -5.84 6.07
CA LEU A 116 7.66 -7.24 6.51
C LEU A 116 6.45 -7.58 7.39
N PRO A 117 6.02 -6.73 8.35
CA PRO A 117 4.79 -6.98 9.12
C PRO A 117 3.56 -7.10 8.23
N LEU A 118 3.41 -6.23 7.22
CA LEU A 118 2.28 -6.26 6.28
C LEU A 118 2.21 -7.57 5.47
N VAL A 119 3.36 -8.07 5.01
CA VAL A 119 3.44 -9.28 4.18
C VAL A 119 3.40 -10.57 5.02
N SER A 120 3.76 -10.52 6.30
CA SER A 120 3.82 -11.69 7.19
C SER A 120 2.58 -11.86 8.07
N ASP A 121 1.69 -10.86 8.13
CA ASP A 121 0.46 -10.93 8.90
C ASP A 121 -0.53 -11.91 8.25
N GLU A 122 -1.03 -12.90 9.01
CA GLU A 122 -1.92 -13.95 8.48
C GLU A 122 -3.33 -13.43 8.13
N GLU A 123 -3.78 -12.30 8.69
CA GLU A 123 -5.06 -11.68 8.34
C GLU A 123 -4.98 -11.00 6.96
N ILE A 124 -3.82 -10.39 6.65
CA ILE A 124 -3.56 -9.76 5.36
C ILE A 124 -3.18 -10.83 4.33
N PHE A 125 -2.21 -11.67 4.63
CA PHE A 125 -1.53 -12.54 3.68
C PHE A 125 -1.46 -13.99 4.20
N ASP A 126 -2.61 -14.66 4.16
CA ASP A 126 -2.74 -16.07 4.53
C ASP A 126 -1.89 -16.99 3.64
N LYS A 127 -1.73 -18.25 4.07
CA LYS A 127 -0.95 -19.25 3.31
C LYS A 127 -1.47 -19.45 1.89
N ALA A 128 -2.78 -19.38 1.69
CA ALA A 128 -3.38 -19.52 0.36
C ALA A 128 -3.04 -18.33 -0.55
N ALA A 129 -2.92 -17.11 -0.02
CA ALA A 129 -2.43 -15.95 -0.75
C ALA A 129 -0.93 -16.09 -1.07
N GLN A 130 -0.11 -16.56 -0.13
CA GLN A 130 1.32 -16.81 -0.35
C GLN A 130 1.57 -17.86 -1.45
N ASP A 131 0.79 -18.94 -1.44
CA ASP A 131 0.89 -19.99 -2.47
C ASP A 131 0.49 -19.47 -3.87
N ARG A 132 -0.45 -18.53 -3.94
CA ARG A 132 -0.89 -17.90 -5.19
C ARG A 132 0.05 -16.79 -5.66
N PHE A 133 0.83 -16.22 -4.75
CA PHE A 133 1.70 -15.08 -5.02
C PHE A 133 3.10 -15.31 -4.44
N PRO A 134 3.96 -16.07 -5.18
CA PRO A 134 5.28 -16.50 -4.69
C PRO A 134 6.21 -15.36 -4.26
N ALA A 135 6.06 -14.17 -4.86
CA ALA A 135 6.86 -12.99 -4.55
C ALA A 135 6.78 -12.59 -3.06
N ALA A 136 5.65 -12.85 -2.38
CA ALA A 136 5.54 -12.64 -0.95
C ALA A 136 6.46 -13.57 -0.15
N GLY A 137 6.51 -14.85 -0.51
CA GLY A 137 7.40 -15.83 0.11
C GLY A 137 8.88 -15.54 -0.16
N GLU A 138 9.21 -15.14 -1.39
CA GLU A 138 10.56 -14.73 -1.78
C GLU A 138 11.03 -13.51 -0.98
N PHE A 139 10.16 -12.50 -0.82
CA PHE A 139 10.43 -11.32 -0.01
C PHE A 139 10.69 -11.68 1.47
N ILE A 140 9.84 -12.51 2.07
CA ILE A 140 10.01 -12.97 3.47
C ILE A 140 11.32 -13.74 3.63
N GLN A 141 11.65 -14.63 2.69
CA GLN A 141 12.89 -15.39 2.71
C GLN A 141 14.12 -14.46 2.61
N HIS A 142 14.06 -13.46 1.73
CA HIS A 142 15.11 -12.47 1.56
C HIS A 142 15.35 -11.66 2.84
N CYS A 143 14.27 -11.14 3.46
CA CYS A 143 14.36 -10.39 4.71
C CYS A 143 14.99 -11.23 5.83
N ARG A 144 14.63 -12.52 5.96
CA ARG A 144 15.21 -13.42 6.96
C ARG A 144 16.71 -13.66 6.78
N GLN A 145 17.20 -13.59 5.55
CA GLN A 145 18.64 -13.74 5.26
C GLN A 145 19.43 -12.45 5.55
N GLN A 146 18.77 -11.29 5.50
CA GLN A 146 19.38 -9.98 5.74
C GLN A 146 19.34 -9.56 7.20
N ILE A 147 18.34 -9.97 7.99
CA ILE A 147 18.31 -9.71 9.43
C ILE A 147 19.45 -10.54 10.07
N PRO A 148 20.54 -9.91 10.56
CA PRO A 148 21.59 -10.64 11.24
C PRO A 148 20.99 -11.26 12.49
N SER A 149 21.31 -12.52 12.76
CA SER A 149 20.97 -13.24 14.00
C SER A 149 21.63 -12.53 15.20
N THR A 150 21.11 -11.39 15.62
CA THR A 150 21.63 -10.63 16.75
C THR A 150 21.04 -11.23 18.02
N SER A 151 21.51 -12.43 18.38
CA SER A 151 21.47 -13.01 19.72
C SER A 151 22.33 -14.28 19.76
N ALA A 152 23.64 -14.08 19.59
CA ALA A 152 24.67 -14.96 20.11
C ALA A 152 25.88 -14.09 20.49
N VAL A 153 25.69 -13.22 21.49
CA VAL A 153 26.81 -12.69 22.26
C VAL A 153 26.52 -13.08 23.71
N ALA A 154 27.48 -13.85 24.24
CA ALA A 154 27.50 -14.51 25.55
C ALA A 154 27.43 -13.54 26.73
#